data_AF-A0A9D1R0J2-F1
#
_entry.id   AF-A0A9D1R0J2-F1
#
_cell.length_a   1.000
_cell.length_b   1.000
_cell.length_c   1.000
_cell.angle_alpha   90.00
_cell.angle_beta   90.00
_cell.angle_gamma   90.00
#
_symmetry.space_group_name_H-M   'P 1'
#
loop_
_entity.id
_entity.type
_entity.pdbx_description
1 polymer ?
#
loop_
_entity_poly.entity_id
_entity_poly.type
_entity_poly.pdbx_seq_one_letter_code
_entity_poly.pdbx_strand_id
1 'polypeptide(L)'
;MPPHGVQNSPLHAPLLNQNVEGGNAAPAAPAALGHASAARTAGRVVACILTFGISEGIRAIVHHCRAAGAHEAPAPQAAPALAQPHAEPQTDFDNGRLADSLRTLDPQSEHGQAIREGLDAVRDAFPGMLPEGDTLLALGQAAGNRSIEYELKGAVRKSDEEVTPQVLSRLTQETARSKAAYAALTAEIRSFAQSNGLAIAEDRLGWIASALRTRHPEEMGNLSRFENITDLRAALEPLRDELLVLARRESDCAEALAEARDDVFRSVARATGLPEDQVRNTLNMTSIDDTLTYIRKDMLDEANAAPDPAVSQAEFRAAFSDRASRFAAQKNALYASIDGLALSPELKADWKREVLGNITLKSDFFLQKCDAVAGRMDAPSLLRALREPSVTEQEILGLLKSLYAQLDTYSHEAFTPQEFDRVGSDELSCMSTYALQAFLDKNPEVVAELRSDPARLTSLQEAAQNDANHTNHLLIHDFDSPIRRMEHGFSSGAMMLLRAITPSEED
;
A
#
# COMPACT_ATOMS: atom_id res chain seq x y z
N MET A 1 -62.43 -9.01 38.06
CA MET A 1 -61.58 -9.76 39.00
C MET A 1 -60.15 -9.25 38.85
N PRO A 2 -59.67 -8.41 39.78
CA PRO A 2 -58.26 -8.03 39.95
C PRO A 2 -57.57 -9.04 40.89
N PRO A 3 -56.27 -8.89 41.24
CA PRO A 3 -55.82 -7.93 42.27
C PRO A 3 -54.64 -7.05 41.78
N HIS A 4 -54.55 -5.75 42.11
CA HIS A 4 -54.13 -5.12 43.39
C HIS A 4 -52.65 -5.39 43.75
N GLY A 5 -51.80 -4.43 44.13
CA GLY A 5 -51.98 -3.04 44.59
C GLY A 5 -50.80 -2.12 44.16
N VAL A 6 -50.96 -0.80 44.02
CA VAL A 6 -51.30 0.28 44.99
C VAL A 6 -50.09 0.78 45.80
N GLN A 7 -49.59 1.95 45.35
CA GLN A 7 -49.25 3.19 46.07
C GLN A 7 -48.23 3.20 47.23
N ASN A 8 -47.21 4.07 47.14
CA ASN A 8 -47.19 5.40 47.79
C ASN A 8 -45.76 6.00 47.81
N SER A 9 -45.60 7.24 47.31
CA SER A 9 -44.60 8.19 47.83
C SER A 9 -45.12 8.78 49.16
N PRO A 10 -44.28 9.29 50.07
CA PRO A 10 -43.97 10.73 50.00
C PRO A 10 -42.62 11.19 50.61
N LEU A 11 -42.21 12.41 50.21
CA LEU A 11 -41.60 13.49 51.00
C LEU A 11 -40.56 13.14 52.09
N HIS A 12 -39.32 13.64 51.92
CA HIS A 12 -38.66 14.47 52.95
C HIS A 12 -37.48 15.24 52.36
N ALA A 13 -37.65 16.56 52.24
CA ALA A 13 -36.56 17.51 52.36
C ALA A 13 -36.27 17.76 53.85
N PRO A 14 -35.08 18.28 54.17
CA PRO A 14 -35.01 19.37 55.13
C PRO A 14 -34.32 20.59 54.51
N LEU A 15 -35.10 21.67 54.46
CA LEU A 15 -34.60 23.05 54.50
C LEU A 15 -34.14 23.36 55.93
N LEU A 16 -33.02 24.06 56.08
CA LEU A 16 -32.83 25.04 57.16
C LEU A 16 -31.79 26.11 56.75
N ASN A 17 -32.35 27.30 56.52
CA ASN A 17 -31.86 28.69 56.64
C ASN A 17 -30.35 28.96 56.62
N GLN A 18 -29.85 29.76 55.67
CA GLN A 18 -29.89 31.24 55.63
C GLN A 18 -29.28 31.91 56.87
N ASN A 19 -28.07 32.45 56.68
CA ASN A 19 -27.78 33.84 57.03
C ASN A 19 -26.89 34.47 55.96
N VAL A 20 -27.34 35.62 55.51
CA VAL A 20 -26.74 36.52 54.53
C VAL A 20 -25.76 37.44 55.24
N GLU A 21 -24.57 37.63 54.69
CA GLU A 21 -23.84 38.90 54.73
C GLU A 21 -22.82 38.94 53.58
N GLY A 22 -22.72 40.11 52.94
CA GLY A 22 -22.31 40.29 51.55
C GLY A 22 -20.81 40.36 51.29
N GLY A 23 -20.45 40.21 50.02
CA GLY A 23 -19.10 40.42 49.52
C GLY A 23 -18.96 40.01 48.05
N ASN A 24 -18.82 41.01 47.17
CA ASN A 24 -18.57 40.83 45.74
C ASN A 24 -17.37 39.90 45.47
N ALA A 25 -17.57 38.82 44.72
CA ALA A 25 -16.52 38.13 43.97
C ALA A 25 -17.13 37.36 42.79
N ALA A 26 -16.59 37.58 41.59
CA ALA A 26 -16.92 36.85 40.37
C ALA A 26 -16.64 35.35 40.51
N PRO A 27 -17.43 34.45 39.87
CA PRO A 27 -17.16 33.02 39.97
C PRO A 27 -15.95 32.66 39.10
N ALA A 28 -14.91 32.17 39.77
CA ALA A 28 -13.72 31.58 39.16
C ALA A 28 -14.08 30.32 38.35
N ALA A 29 -13.36 30.12 37.24
CA ALA A 29 -13.44 28.93 36.39
C ALA A 29 -13.17 27.64 37.20
N PRO A 30 -13.82 26.51 36.87
CA PRO A 30 -13.75 25.30 37.69
C PRO A 30 -12.37 24.64 37.60
N ALA A 31 -11.79 24.38 38.78
CA ALA A 31 -10.59 23.58 38.97
C ALA A 31 -10.86 22.11 38.66
N ALA A 32 -10.48 21.66 37.46
CA ALA A 32 -10.45 20.24 37.09
C ALA A 32 -9.16 19.90 36.34
N LEU A 33 -8.01 20.10 36.99
CA LEU A 33 -6.73 19.47 36.64
C LEU A 33 -6.15 18.82 37.91
N GLY A 34 -6.89 17.85 38.45
CA GLY A 34 -6.41 16.97 39.52
C GLY A 34 -5.56 15.86 38.91
N HIS A 35 -4.25 15.93 39.20
CA HIS A 35 -3.17 14.98 38.89
C HIS A 35 -3.57 13.59 38.33
N ALA A 36 -3.51 13.43 37.01
CA ALA A 36 -3.30 12.13 36.40
C ALA A 36 -1.84 11.69 36.62
N SER A 37 -1.62 10.43 37.00
CA SER A 37 -0.27 9.92 37.27
C SER A 37 0.62 10.01 36.02
N ALA A 38 1.88 10.41 36.18
CA ALA A 38 2.84 10.63 35.10
C ALA A 38 2.98 9.41 34.15
N ALA A 39 2.74 8.19 34.65
CA ALA A 39 2.74 6.97 33.85
C ALA A 39 1.55 6.86 32.86
N ARG A 40 0.37 7.39 33.21
CA ARG A 40 -0.79 7.45 32.31
C ARG A 40 -0.62 8.53 31.23
N THR A 41 0.02 9.64 31.59
CA THR A 41 0.36 10.71 30.63
C THR A 41 1.45 10.26 29.66
N ALA A 42 2.48 9.54 30.13
CA ALA A 42 3.51 8.96 29.27
C ALA A 42 2.97 7.88 28.33
N GLY A 43 2.05 7.02 28.80
CA GLY A 43 1.35 6.04 27.96
C GLY A 43 0.50 6.67 26.86
N ARG A 44 -0.16 7.80 27.16
CA ARG A 44 -0.89 8.62 26.17
C ARG A 44 0.05 9.22 25.13
N VAL A 45 1.16 9.80 25.55
CA VAL A 45 2.13 10.45 24.66
C VAL A 45 2.83 9.45 23.73
N VAL A 46 3.17 8.23 24.21
CA VAL A 46 3.77 7.20 23.36
C VAL A 46 2.76 6.65 22.33
N ALA A 47 1.48 6.54 22.71
CA ALA A 47 0.41 6.20 21.77
C ALA A 47 0.23 7.30 20.71
N CYS A 48 0.13 8.58 21.08
CA CYS A 48 0.04 9.72 20.13
C CYS A 48 1.12 9.68 19.04
N ILE A 49 2.32 9.19 19.35
CA ILE A 49 3.48 9.27 18.45
C ILE A 49 3.58 8.05 17.52
N LEU A 50 3.06 6.89 17.93
CA LEU A 50 2.94 5.72 17.05
C LEU A 50 1.69 5.77 16.17
N THR A 51 0.72 6.60 16.54
CA THR A 51 -0.64 6.62 15.96
C THR A 51 -0.84 7.67 14.86
N PHE A 52 -0.03 8.74 14.77
CA PHE A 52 -0.28 9.87 13.84
C PHE A 52 0.75 10.05 12.69
N GLY A 53 1.31 8.96 12.13
CA GLY A 53 2.03 9.03 10.84
C GLY A 53 3.42 9.68 10.84
N ILE A 54 4.02 9.93 12.01
CA ILE A 54 5.37 10.52 12.13
C ILE A 54 6.48 9.47 11.89
N SER A 55 6.18 8.17 11.93
CA SER A 55 7.24 7.16 12.08
C SER A 55 7.93 6.68 10.79
N GLU A 56 7.30 6.62 9.62
CA GLU A 56 7.92 6.03 8.42
C GLU A 56 8.91 6.99 7.73
N GLY A 57 8.46 8.22 7.40
CA GLY A 57 9.31 9.23 6.77
C GLY A 57 10.48 9.68 7.65
N ILE A 58 10.27 9.83 8.96
CA ILE A 58 11.33 10.20 9.89
C ILE A 58 12.26 9.01 10.19
N ARG A 59 11.78 7.76 10.27
CA ARG A 59 12.68 6.59 10.37
C ARG A 59 13.53 6.45 9.12
N ALA A 60 12.99 6.68 7.92
CA ALA A 60 13.77 6.64 6.69
C ALA A 60 14.87 7.72 6.66
N ILE A 61 14.53 8.97 7.04
CA ILE A 61 15.50 10.08 7.14
C ILE A 61 16.56 9.79 8.21
N VAL A 62 16.18 9.27 9.38
CA VAL A 62 17.11 8.91 10.47
C VAL A 62 17.96 7.69 10.10
N HIS A 63 17.44 6.71 9.36
CA HIS A 63 18.20 5.57 8.87
C HIS A 63 19.20 6.00 7.79
N HIS A 64 18.87 7.00 6.97
CA HIS A 64 19.78 7.59 5.99
C HIS A 64 20.88 8.43 6.66
N CYS A 65 20.52 9.25 7.66
CA CYS A 65 21.47 10.06 8.43
C CYS A 65 22.38 9.22 9.35
N ARG A 66 21.88 8.11 9.93
CA ARG A 66 22.70 7.17 10.73
C ARG A 66 23.59 6.28 9.85
N ALA A 67 23.14 5.89 8.66
CA ALA A 67 23.98 5.15 7.70
C ALA A 67 25.14 6.02 7.17
N ALA A 68 24.91 7.32 6.97
CA ALA A 68 25.97 8.26 6.56
C ALA A 68 27.01 8.53 7.65
N GLY A 69 26.67 8.36 8.93
CA GLY A 69 27.56 8.58 10.08
C GLY A 69 28.30 7.35 10.61
N ALA A 70 27.96 6.14 10.15
CA ALA A 70 28.44 4.87 10.71
C ALA A 70 29.44 4.10 9.82
N HIS A 71 30.11 4.77 8.88
CA HIS A 71 31.28 4.19 8.20
C HIS A 71 32.56 4.50 8.97
N GLU A 72 32.80 3.74 10.05
CA GLU A 72 34.16 3.54 10.54
C GLU A 72 34.93 2.75 9.47
N ALA A 73 35.93 3.39 8.86
CA ALA A 73 36.86 2.74 7.97
C ALA A 73 37.56 1.59 8.71
N PRO A 74 37.60 0.35 8.18
CA PRO A 74 38.37 -0.72 8.79
C PRO A 74 39.86 -0.38 8.76
N ALA A 75 40.53 -0.54 9.90
CA ALA A 75 41.98 -0.42 10.01
C ALA A 75 42.69 -1.43 9.07
N PRO A 76 43.87 -1.08 8.51
CA PRO A 76 44.53 -1.89 7.50
C PRO A 76 44.98 -3.23 8.12
N GLN A 77 44.36 -4.31 7.69
CA GLN A 77 44.85 -5.66 7.97
C GLN A 77 46.11 -5.91 7.14
N ALA A 78 47.16 -6.38 7.79
CA ALA A 78 48.41 -6.75 7.17
C ALA A 78 48.16 -7.79 6.06
N ALA A 79 48.70 -7.50 4.87
CA ALA A 79 48.59 -8.35 3.70
C ALA A 79 49.08 -9.78 4.03
N PRO A 80 48.26 -10.83 3.80
CA PRO A 80 48.81 -12.16 3.70
C PRO A 80 49.76 -12.19 2.50
N ALA A 81 50.88 -12.89 2.65
CA ALA A 81 51.88 -13.04 1.61
C ALA A 81 51.22 -13.35 0.26
N LEU A 82 51.54 -12.54 -0.76
CA LEU A 82 51.16 -12.74 -2.15
C LEU A 82 51.47 -14.20 -2.54
N ALA A 83 50.46 -15.06 -2.46
CA ALA A 83 50.42 -16.24 -3.28
C ALA A 83 50.48 -15.71 -4.71
N GLN A 84 51.48 -16.16 -5.47
CA GLN A 84 51.64 -15.81 -6.88
C GLN A 84 50.27 -15.98 -7.58
N PRO A 85 49.84 -15.04 -8.42
CA PRO A 85 48.63 -15.24 -9.19
C PRO A 85 48.83 -16.50 -10.01
N HIS A 86 48.05 -17.55 -9.70
CA HIS A 86 47.82 -18.61 -10.66
C HIS A 86 47.27 -17.89 -11.89
N ALA A 87 47.99 -17.92 -13.01
CA ALA A 87 47.47 -17.42 -14.26
C ALA A 87 46.14 -18.14 -14.51
N GLU A 88 45.04 -17.39 -14.60
CA GLU A 88 43.78 -17.94 -15.10
C GLU A 88 44.09 -18.64 -16.43
N PRO A 89 43.64 -19.90 -16.65
CA PRO A 89 43.90 -20.58 -17.90
C PRO A 89 43.42 -19.69 -19.05
N GLN A 90 44.23 -19.55 -20.11
CA GLN A 90 43.98 -18.68 -21.26
C GLN A 90 42.54 -18.81 -21.81
N THR A 91 41.99 -20.01 -21.72
CA THR A 91 40.60 -20.38 -22.02
C THR A 91 39.56 -19.56 -21.24
N ASP A 92 39.74 -19.35 -19.93
CA ASP A 92 38.78 -18.60 -19.09
C ASP A 92 38.74 -17.13 -19.50
N PHE A 93 39.91 -16.56 -19.83
CA PHE A 93 40.03 -15.19 -20.31
C PHE A 93 39.38 -15.00 -21.69
N ASP A 94 39.66 -15.91 -22.63
CA ASP A 94 39.12 -15.83 -23.98
C ASP A 94 37.60 -16.08 -24.01
N ASN A 95 37.11 -17.07 -23.24
CA ASN A 95 35.67 -17.32 -23.07
C ASN A 95 34.97 -16.16 -22.36
N GLY A 96 35.60 -15.56 -21.33
CA GLY A 96 35.11 -14.38 -20.65
C GLY A 96 34.91 -13.19 -21.59
N ARG A 97 35.92 -12.90 -22.42
CA ARG A 97 35.87 -11.84 -23.44
C ARG A 97 34.82 -12.11 -24.52
N LEU A 98 34.68 -13.36 -24.97
CA LEU A 98 33.64 -13.75 -25.92
C LEU A 98 32.24 -13.55 -25.31
N ALA A 99 32.02 -13.99 -24.06
CA ALA A 99 30.75 -13.81 -23.37
C ALA A 99 30.37 -12.32 -23.24
N ASP A 100 31.32 -11.44 -22.90
CA ASP A 100 31.05 -10.00 -22.77
C ASP A 100 30.68 -9.34 -24.10
N SER A 101 31.21 -9.86 -25.21
CA SER A 101 31.06 -9.28 -26.55
C SER A 101 29.87 -9.79 -27.36
N LEU A 102 29.07 -10.75 -26.86
CA LEU A 102 28.00 -11.42 -27.64
C LEU A 102 27.01 -10.47 -28.35
N ARG A 103 26.65 -9.32 -27.76
CA ARG A 103 25.75 -8.32 -28.41
C ARG A 103 26.45 -7.41 -29.40
N THR A 104 27.76 -7.29 -29.31
CA THR A 104 28.58 -6.38 -30.12
C THR A 104 29.41 -7.14 -31.15
N LEU A 105 29.24 -8.46 -31.26
CA LEU A 105 29.86 -9.26 -32.30
C LEU A 105 29.41 -8.76 -33.67
N ASP A 106 30.38 -8.64 -34.58
CA ASP A 106 30.10 -8.38 -35.98
C ASP A 106 29.21 -9.53 -36.52
N PRO A 107 28.01 -9.24 -37.05
CA PRO A 107 27.13 -10.26 -37.64
C PRO A 107 27.75 -11.04 -38.81
N GLN A 108 28.87 -10.58 -39.37
CA GLN A 108 29.63 -11.25 -40.43
C GLN A 108 30.84 -12.04 -39.92
N SER A 109 31.20 -11.90 -38.64
CA SER A 109 32.26 -12.72 -38.03
C SER A 109 31.82 -14.19 -37.90
N GLU A 110 32.79 -15.11 -37.82
CA GLU A 110 32.50 -16.55 -37.63
C GLU A 110 31.64 -16.81 -36.37
N HIS A 111 31.92 -16.11 -35.26
CA HIS A 111 31.14 -16.19 -34.04
C HIS A 111 29.75 -15.56 -34.17
N GLY A 112 29.62 -14.46 -34.92
CA GLY A 112 28.32 -13.84 -35.22
C GLY A 112 27.44 -14.71 -36.13
N GLN A 113 28.04 -15.37 -37.11
CA GLN A 113 27.37 -16.35 -37.96
C GLN A 113 26.94 -17.59 -37.16
N ALA A 114 27.80 -18.10 -36.27
CA ALA A 114 27.47 -19.22 -35.39
C ALA A 114 26.25 -18.97 -34.51
N ILE A 115 26.10 -17.77 -33.93
CA ILE A 115 24.90 -17.40 -33.16
C ILE A 115 23.67 -17.40 -34.06
N ARG A 116 23.78 -16.86 -35.29
CA ARG A 116 22.67 -16.84 -36.25
C ARG A 116 22.25 -18.26 -36.63
N GLU A 117 23.20 -19.11 -36.98
CA GLU A 117 22.96 -20.53 -37.31
C GLU A 117 22.26 -21.26 -36.17
N GLY A 118 22.73 -21.07 -34.93
CA GLY A 118 22.10 -21.66 -33.75
C GLY A 118 20.65 -21.19 -33.53
N LEU A 119 20.37 -19.90 -33.76
CA LEU A 119 19.02 -19.34 -33.66
C LEU A 119 18.10 -19.81 -34.80
N ASP A 120 18.61 -19.86 -36.03
CA ASP A 120 17.85 -20.32 -37.20
C ASP A 120 17.46 -21.79 -37.06
N ALA A 121 18.37 -22.64 -36.58
CA ALA A 121 18.07 -24.03 -36.26
C ALA A 121 16.93 -24.18 -35.24
N VAL A 122 16.82 -23.25 -34.27
CA VAL A 122 15.71 -23.26 -33.31
C VAL A 122 14.42 -22.69 -33.91
N ARG A 123 14.50 -21.68 -34.78
CA ARG A 123 13.33 -21.15 -35.50
C ARG A 123 12.69 -22.21 -36.39
N ASP A 124 13.50 -23.03 -37.06
CA ASP A 124 13.02 -24.14 -37.89
C ASP A 124 12.33 -25.22 -37.02
N ALA A 125 12.90 -25.52 -35.86
CA ALA A 125 12.36 -26.51 -34.92
C ALA A 125 11.12 -26.04 -34.16
N PHE A 126 11.01 -24.73 -33.89
CA PHE A 126 9.92 -24.08 -33.16
C PHE A 126 9.41 -22.83 -33.91
N PRO A 127 8.66 -23.03 -35.01
CA PRO A 127 8.22 -21.92 -35.87
C PRO A 127 7.41 -20.86 -35.11
N GLY A 128 7.78 -19.59 -35.26
CA GLY A 128 7.10 -18.44 -34.66
C GLY A 128 7.31 -18.25 -33.15
N MET A 129 8.13 -19.09 -32.50
CA MET A 129 8.39 -19.00 -31.04
C MET A 129 9.59 -18.13 -30.69
N LEU A 130 10.43 -17.80 -31.68
CA LEU A 130 11.49 -16.83 -31.58
C LEU A 130 11.24 -15.69 -32.57
N PRO A 131 11.65 -14.45 -32.27
CA PRO A 131 11.52 -13.34 -33.19
C PRO A 131 12.27 -13.57 -34.50
N GLU A 132 11.68 -13.18 -35.63
CA GLU A 132 12.27 -13.34 -36.96
C GLU A 132 13.37 -12.30 -37.25
N GLY A 133 14.37 -12.68 -38.05
CA GLY A 133 15.27 -11.78 -38.79
C GLY A 133 16.33 -11.00 -38.01
N ASP A 134 16.13 -10.67 -36.74
CA ASP A 134 17.07 -9.88 -35.94
C ASP A 134 17.71 -10.71 -34.81
N THR A 135 18.99 -11.02 -34.96
CA THR A 135 19.82 -11.73 -33.96
C THR A 135 19.88 -10.99 -32.62
N LEU A 136 19.95 -9.66 -32.62
CA LEU A 136 20.03 -8.87 -31.39
C LEU A 136 18.68 -8.84 -30.66
N LEU A 137 17.60 -8.78 -31.43
CA LEU A 137 16.25 -8.84 -30.89
C LEU A 137 15.94 -10.23 -30.31
N ALA A 138 16.34 -11.31 -30.98
CA ALA A 138 16.22 -12.67 -30.45
C ALA A 138 17.08 -12.90 -29.19
N LEU A 139 18.32 -12.37 -29.15
CA LEU A 139 19.17 -12.45 -27.96
C LEU A 139 18.62 -11.61 -26.78
N GLY A 140 17.97 -10.49 -27.09
CA GLY A 140 17.49 -9.49 -26.13
C GLY A 140 16.05 -9.67 -25.62
N GLN A 141 15.13 -10.21 -26.42
CA GLN A 141 13.74 -10.43 -26.00
C GLN A 141 13.65 -11.68 -25.14
N ALA A 142 13.39 -11.46 -23.84
CA ALA A 142 13.04 -12.51 -22.91
C ALA A 142 11.52 -12.61 -22.78
N ALA A 143 10.94 -13.76 -23.13
CA ALA A 143 9.75 -14.22 -22.42
C ALA A 143 10.23 -14.75 -21.06
N GLY A 144 10.16 -13.91 -20.01
CA GLY A 144 10.53 -14.26 -18.62
C GLY A 144 11.79 -13.58 -18.06
N ASN A 145 12.20 -13.95 -16.83
CA ASN A 145 13.20 -13.23 -16.01
C ASN A 145 14.66 -13.25 -16.51
N ARG A 146 15.01 -14.01 -17.58
CA ARG A 146 16.38 -14.11 -18.12
C ARG A 146 16.35 -14.23 -19.65
N SER A 147 17.11 -13.39 -20.35
CA SER A 147 17.24 -13.41 -21.83
C SER A 147 18.10 -14.57 -22.32
N ILE A 148 17.99 -14.91 -23.61
CA ILE A 148 18.87 -15.90 -24.27
C ILE A 148 20.33 -15.47 -24.11
N GLU A 149 20.61 -14.17 -24.27
CA GLU A 149 21.94 -13.60 -24.02
C GLU A 149 22.48 -13.93 -22.62
N TYR A 150 21.68 -13.72 -21.57
CA TYR A 150 22.12 -13.95 -20.20
C TYR A 150 22.51 -15.42 -19.98
N GLU A 151 21.69 -16.35 -20.48
CA GLU A 151 21.95 -17.79 -20.36
C GLU A 151 23.14 -18.23 -21.22
N LEU A 152 23.27 -17.69 -22.43
CA LEU A 152 24.39 -17.95 -23.33
C LEU A 152 25.71 -17.42 -22.75
N LYS A 153 25.75 -16.21 -22.17
CA LYS A 153 26.93 -15.70 -21.44
C LYS A 153 27.33 -16.65 -20.32
N GLY A 154 26.36 -17.13 -19.56
CA GLY A 154 26.60 -18.10 -18.50
C GLY A 154 27.16 -19.42 -19.02
N ALA A 155 26.66 -19.92 -20.15
CA ALA A 155 27.13 -21.15 -20.76
C ALA A 155 28.55 -21.04 -21.32
N VAL A 156 28.85 -19.93 -22.03
CA VAL A 156 30.19 -19.64 -22.57
C VAL A 156 31.23 -19.56 -21.44
N ARG A 157 30.92 -18.84 -20.35
CA ARG A 157 31.84 -18.71 -19.20
C ARG A 157 32.05 -20.00 -18.41
N LYS A 158 31.14 -20.97 -18.53
CA LYS A 158 31.25 -22.27 -17.85
C LYS A 158 31.91 -23.35 -18.72
N SER A 159 32.29 -23.02 -19.96
CA SER A 159 32.96 -23.96 -20.84
C SER A 159 34.39 -24.17 -20.36
N ASP A 160 34.74 -25.42 -20.05
CA ASP A 160 36.10 -25.83 -19.67
C ASP A 160 37.08 -25.80 -20.86
N GLU A 161 36.56 -25.69 -22.08
CA GLU A 161 37.32 -25.61 -23.34
C GLU A 161 37.05 -24.29 -24.06
N GLU A 162 37.96 -23.92 -24.98
CA GLU A 162 37.81 -22.72 -25.82
C GLU A 162 36.53 -22.83 -26.65
N VAL A 163 35.66 -21.82 -26.55
CA VAL A 163 34.39 -21.78 -27.27
C VAL A 163 34.65 -21.39 -28.73
N THR A 164 34.81 -22.39 -29.58
CA THR A 164 34.89 -22.21 -31.04
C THR A 164 33.53 -21.79 -31.63
N PRO A 165 33.48 -21.30 -32.89
CA PRO A 165 32.21 -21.02 -33.57
C PRO A 165 31.24 -22.22 -33.57
N GLN A 166 31.72 -23.45 -33.74
CA GLN A 166 30.84 -24.63 -33.69
C GLN A 166 30.27 -24.86 -32.27
N VAL A 167 31.09 -24.67 -31.24
CA VAL A 167 30.65 -24.77 -29.84
C VAL A 167 29.65 -23.65 -29.52
N LEU A 168 29.92 -22.43 -29.97
CA LEU A 168 29.03 -21.27 -29.77
C LEU A 168 27.67 -21.47 -30.45
N SER A 169 27.64 -22.02 -31.67
CA SER A 169 26.41 -22.36 -32.38
C SER A 169 25.57 -23.36 -31.58
N ARG A 170 26.20 -24.44 -31.08
CA ARG A 170 25.54 -25.44 -30.23
C ARG A 170 25.03 -24.86 -28.91
N LEU A 171 25.83 -24.07 -28.20
CA LEU A 171 25.40 -23.41 -26.95
C LEU A 171 24.25 -22.43 -27.19
N THR A 172 24.27 -21.72 -28.32
CA THR A 172 23.18 -20.83 -28.73
C THR A 172 21.91 -21.64 -28.99
N GLN A 173 22.01 -22.76 -29.71
CA GLN A 173 20.88 -23.65 -29.97
C GLN A 173 20.30 -24.22 -28.66
N GLU A 174 21.12 -24.73 -27.75
CA GLU A 174 20.69 -25.31 -26.47
C GLU A 174 19.95 -24.27 -25.60
N THR A 175 20.51 -23.07 -25.48
CA THR A 175 19.91 -21.98 -24.67
C THR A 175 18.62 -21.43 -25.29
N ALA A 176 18.61 -21.18 -26.60
CA ALA A 176 17.44 -20.70 -27.31
C ALA A 176 16.30 -21.74 -27.37
N ARG A 177 16.63 -23.03 -27.47
CA ARG A 177 15.66 -24.14 -27.49
C ARG A 177 14.82 -24.19 -26.22
N SER A 178 15.43 -24.01 -25.04
CA SER A 178 14.70 -23.97 -23.77
C SER A 178 13.61 -22.87 -23.75
N LYS A 179 13.94 -21.68 -24.29
CA LYS A 179 13.00 -20.55 -24.39
C LYS A 179 11.91 -20.79 -25.42
N ALA A 180 12.28 -21.27 -26.61
CA ALA A 180 11.35 -21.57 -27.68
C ALA A 180 10.36 -22.69 -27.26
N ALA A 181 10.84 -23.72 -26.56
CA ALA A 181 10.00 -24.77 -26.01
C ALA A 181 9.05 -24.25 -24.92
N TYR A 182 9.49 -23.32 -24.07
CA TYR A 182 8.61 -22.67 -23.09
C TYR A 182 7.53 -21.80 -23.74
N ALA A 183 7.89 -21.01 -24.76
CA ALA A 183 6.93 -20.22 -25.54
C ALA A 183 5.93 -21.11 -26.29
N ALA A 184 6.41 -22.22 -26.87
CA ALA A 184 5.54 -23.23 -27.49
C ALA A 184 4.61 -23.86 -26.46
N LEU A 185 5.10 -24.21 -25.27
CA LEU A 185 4.27 -24.77 -24.19
C LEU A 185 3.15 -23.80 -23.80
N THR A 186 3.44 -22.53 -23.55
CA THR A 186 2.40 -21.55 -23.18
C THR A 186 1.43 -21.28 -24.33
N ALA A 187 1.88 -21.30 -25.59
CA ALA A 187 1.02 -21.21 -26.76
C ALA A 187 0.09 -22.44 -26.90
N GLU A 188 0.59 -23.65 -26.65
CA GLU A 188 -0.20 -24.88 -26.65
C GLU A 188 -1.23 -24.88 -25.52
N ILE A 189 -0.86 -24.45 -24.31
CA ILE A 189 -1.77 -24.27 -23.17
C ILE A 189 -2.90 -23.30 -23.55
N ARG A 190 -2.56 -22.15 -24.13
CA ARG A 190 -3.53 -21.13 -24.58
C ARG A 190 -4.49 -21.69 -25.62
N SER A 191 -3.96 -22.31 -26.67
CA SER A 191 -4.75 -22.90 -27.75
C SER A 191 -5.69 -23.98 -27.22
N PHE A 192 -5.17 -24.86 -26.35
CA PHE A 192 -5.96 -25.92 -25.74
C PHE A 192 -7.08 -25.37 -24.85
N ALA A 193 -6.77 -24.40 -23.98
CA ALA A 193 -7.78 -23.75 -23.14
C ALA A 193 -8.88 -23.08 -23.98
N GLN A 194 -8.51 -22.33 -25.02
CA GLN A 194 -9.45 -21.68 -25.94
C GLN A 194 -10.35 -22.70 -26.67
N SER A 195 -9.78 -23.82 -27.13
CA SER A 195 -10.56 -24.89 -27.78
C SER A 195 -11.59 -25.54 -26.85
N ASN A 196 -11.38 -25.45 -25.53
CA ASN A 196 -12.30 -25.91 -24.49
C ASN A 196 -13.21 -24.80 -23.95
N GLY A 197 -13.20 -23.61 -24.57
CA GLY A 197 -14.03 -22.47 -24.15
C GLY A 197 -13.55 -21.77 -22.88
N LEU A 198 -12.29 -21.97 -22.47
CA LEU A 198 -11.71 -21.39 -21.26
C LEU A 198 -10.88 -20.15 -21.61
N ALA A 199 -11.14 -19.05 -20.90
CA ALA A 199 -10.43 -17.79 -21.09
C ALA A 199 -9.33 -17.65 -20.03
N ILE A 200 -8.07 -17.81 -20.46
CA ILE A 200 -6.90 -17.72 -19.58
C ILE A 200 -6.08 -16.48 -19.93
N ALA A 201 -5.83 -15.62 -18.94
CA ALA A 201 -4.98 -14.45 -19.09
C ALA A 201 -3.52 -14.83 -19.36
N GLU A 202 -2.80 -14.00 -20.12
CA GLU A 202 -1.46 -14.33 -20.62
C GLU A 202 -0.42 -14.55 -19.50
N ASP A 203 -0.46 -13.71 -18.46
CA ASP A 203 0.36 -13.81 -17.27
C ASP A 203 0.10 -15.11 -16.47
N ARG A 204 -1.02 -15.78 -16.72
CA ARG A 204 -1.43 -17.03 -16.05
C ARG A 204 -0.97 -18.30 -16.75
N LEU A 205 -0.62 -18.23 -18.04
CA LEU A 205 -0.13 -19.39 -18.78
C LEU A 205 1.16 -19.95 -18.18
N GLY A 206 2.03 -19.07 -17.65
CA GLY A 206 3.26 -19.46 -16.95
C GLY A 206 3.00 -20.21 -15.64
N TRP A 207 1.91 -19.88 -14.93
CA TRP A 207 1.52 -20.58 -13.70
C TRP A 207 1.03 -22.00 -14.02
N ILE A 208 0.20 -22.17 -15.04
CA ILE A 208 -0.23 -23.50 -15.53
C ILE A 208 0.98 -24.33 -15.96
N ALA A 209 1.88 -23.74 -16.74
CA ALA A 209 3.12 -24.40 -17.16
C ALA A 209 3.96 -24.82 -15.95
N SER A 210 4.10 -23.96 -14.93
CA SER A 210 4.83 -24.30 -13.70
C SER A 210 4.17 -25.45 -12.93
N ALA A 211 2.85 -25.42 -12.75
CA ALA A 211 2.11 -26.48 -12.06
C ALA A 211 2.27 -27.83 -12.78
N LEU A 212 2.17 -27.83 -14.11
CA LEU A 212 2.39 -29.02 -14.93
C LEU A 212 3.80 -29.58 -14.74
N ARG A 213 4.82 -28.72 -14.71
CA ARG A 213 6.23 -29.12 -14.48
C ARG A 213 6.49 -29.67 -13.08
N THR A 214 5.81 -29.14 -12.07
CA THR A 214 5.91 -29.63 -10.70
C THR A 214 5.28 -31.00 -10.54
N ARG A 215 4.13 -31.24 -11.20
CA ARG A 215 3.38 -32.50 -11.11
C ARG A 215 3.94 -33.59 -12.04
N HIS A 216 4.52 -33.20 -13.17
CA HIS A 216 5.09 -34.07 -14.19
C HIS A 216 6.56 -33.69 -14.49
N PRO A 217 7.48 -33.83 -13.51
CA PRO A 217 8.86 -33.41 -13.68
C PRO A 217 9.62 -34.28 -14.70
N GLU A 218 9.24 -35.54 -14.86
CA GLU A 218 9.84 -36.43 -15.87
C GLU A 218 9.43 -36.01 -17.28
N GLU A 219 8.19 -35.55 -17.46
CA GLU A 219 7.65 -35.18 -18.77
C GLU A 219 7.94 -33.71 -19.14
N MET A 220 7.94 -32.80 -18.17
CA MET A 220 7.97 -31.36 -18.42
C MET A 220 9.10 -30.63 -17.68
N GLY A 221 9.82 -31.30 -16.77
CA GLY A 221 10.84 -30.67 -15.93
C GLY A 221 11.98 -30.02 -16.71
N ASN A 222 12.45 -30.68 -17.78
CA ASN A 222 13.51 -30.18 -18.65
C ASN A 222 12.99 -29.90 -20.08
N LEU A 223 12.66 -28.63 -20.38
CA LEU A 223 12.13 -28.25 -21.69
C LEU A 223 13.18 -28.26 -22.81
N SER A 224 14.48 -28.18 -22.52
CA SER A 224 15.53 -28.20 -23.55
C SER A 224 15.69 -29.56 -24.23
N ARG A 225 15.08 -30.63 -23.68
CA ARG A 225 15.10 -31.97 -24.25
C ARG A 225 14.25 -32.11 -25.52
N PHE A 226 13.28 -31.23 -25.72
CA PHE A 226 12.40 -31.28 -26.88
C PHE A 226 13.13 -30.72 -28.09
N GLU A 227 13.35 -31.53 -29.12
CA GLU A 227 14.12 -31.10 -30.29
C GLU A 227 13.30 -30.18 -31.19
N ASN A 228 11.97 -30.35 -31.20
CA ASN A 228 11.04 -29.59 -32.01
C ASN A 228 9.65 -29.49 -31.36
N ILE A 229 8.76 -28.68 -31.96
CA ILE A 229 7.39 -28.49 -31.48
C ILE A 229 6.54 -29.77 -31.48
N THR A 230 6.81 -30.73 -32.38
CA THR A 230 6.09 -32.01 -32.45
C THR A 230 6.40 -32.89 -31.25
N ASP A 231 7.66 -32.93 -30.81
CA ASP A 231 8.07 -33.68 -29.61
C ASP A 231 7.39 -33.14 -28.35
N LEU A 232 7.34 -31.81 -28.22
CA LEU A 232 6.65 -31.14 -27.12
C LEU A 232 5.16 -31.50 -27.11
N ARG A 233 4.49 -31.43 -28.27
CA ARG A 233 3.07 -31.80 -28.41
C ARG A 233 2.83 -33.26 -28.06
N ALA A 234 3.70 -34.17 -28.52
CA ALA A 234 3.60 -35.59 -28.21
C ALA A 234 3.74 -35.85 -26.70
N ALA A 235 4.60 -35.10 -26.00
CA ALA A 235 4.73 -35.20 -24.54
C ALA A 235 3.57 -34.56 -23.78
N LEU A 236 2.91 -33.55 -24.35
CA LEU A 236 1.71 -32.93 -23.76
C LEU A 236 0.44 -33.79 -23.93
N GLU A 237 0.38 -34.60 -24.98
CA GLU A 237 -0.80 -35.41 -25.30
C GLU A 237 -1.29 -36.33 -24.16
N PRO A 238 -0.43 -37.11 -23.47
CA PRO A 238 -0.87 -37.89 -22.32
C PRO A 238 -1.29 -37.03 -21.11
N LEU A 239 -0.99 -35.73 -21.11
CA LEU A 239 -1.28 -34.79 -20.02
C LEU A 239 -2.48 -33.89 -20.30
N ARG A 240 -3.25 -34.13 -21.38
CA ARG A 240 -4.39 -33.28 -21.80
C ARG A 240 -5.46 -33.15 -20.72
N ASP A 241 -5.78 -34.22 -20.01
CA ASP A 241 -6.78 -34.21 -18.94
C ASP A 241 -6.32 -33.36 -17.75
N GLU A 242 -5.06 -33.52 -17.32
CA GLU A 242 -4.46 -32.71 -16.25
C GLU A 242 -4.39 -31.23 -16.67
N LEU A 243 -3.97 -30.96 -17.91
CA LEU A 243 -3.95 -29.61 -18.45
C LEU A 243 -5.34 -28.97 -18.45
N LEU A 244 -6.38 -29.75 -18.79
CA LEU A 244 -7.76 -29.29 -18.74
C LEU A 244 -8.19 -28.95 -17.31
N VAL A 245 -7.80 -29.77 -16.33
CA VAL A 245 -8.05 -29.51 -14.90
C VAL A 245 -7.36 -28.22 -14.45
N LEU A 246 -6.08 -28.03 -14.77
CA LEU A 246 -5.35 -26.80 -14.42
C LEU A 246 -5.95 -25.56 -15.09
N ALA A 247 -6.29 -25.64 -16.37
CA ALA A 247 -6.93 -24.54 -17.10
C ALA A 247 -8.31 -24.20 -16.53
N ARG A 248 -9.15 -25.20 -16.24
CA ARG A 248 -10.47 -25.00 -15.61
C ARG A 248 -10.34 -24.30 -14.27
N ARG A 249 -9.40 -24.73 -13.42
CA ARG A 249 -9.16 -24.10 -12.10
C ARG A 249 -8.75 -22.64 -12.21
N GLU A 250 -7.87 -22.29 -13.14
CA GLU A 250 -7.52 -20.89 -13.38
C GLU A 250 -8.70 -20.07 -13.93
N SER A 251 -9.50 -20.64 -14.83
CA SER A 251 -10.71 -20.00 -15.38
C SER A 251 -11.76 -19.75 -14.29
N ASP A 252 -12.11 -20.78 -13.52
CA ASP A 252 -13.10 -20.71 -12.43
C ASP A 252 -12.67 -19.71 -11.35
N CYS A 253 -11.38 -19.71 -11.00
CA CYS A 253 -10.83 -18.76 -10.05
C CYS A 253 -10.91 -17.32 -10.58
N ALA A 254 -10.57 -17.09 -11.86
CA ALA A 254 -10.65 -15.78 -12.48
C ALA A 254 -12.10 -15.27 -12.59
N GLU A 255 -13.05 -16.14 -12.94
CA GLU A 255 -14.48 -15.81 -12.96
C GLU A 255 -14.99 -15.44 -11.57
N ALA A 256 -14.68 -16.25 -10.55
CA ALA A 256 -15.10 -15.98 -9.17
C ALA A 256 -14.49 -14.67 -8.64
N LEU A 257 -13.25 -14.37 -9.00
CA LEU A 257 -12.59 -13.11 -8.65
C LEU A 257 -13.28 -11.92 -9.34
N ALA A 258 -13.58 -12.03 -10.64
CA ALA A 258 -14.27 -10.98 -11.39
C ALA A 258 -15.68 -10.73 -10.84
N GLU A 259 -16.43 -11.80 -10.56
CA GLU A 259 -17.76 -11.76 -9.95
C GLU A 259 -17.72 -11.02 -8.59
N ALA A 260 -16.77 -11.38 -7.72
CA ALA A 260 -16.61 -10.75 -6.43
C ALA A 260 -16.27 -9.24 -6.54
N ARG A 261 -15.43 -8.83 -7.50
CA ARG A 261 -15.14 -7.41 -7.75
C ARG A 261 -16.38 -6.66 -8.25
N ASP A 262 -17.12 -7.25 -9.19
CA ASP A 262 -18.36 -6.66 -9.71
C ASP A 262 -19.46 -6.57 -8.65
N ASP A 263 -19.52 -7.52 -7.71
CA ASP A 263 -20.42 -7.46 -6.55
C ASP A 263 -20.08 -6.27 -5.63
N VAL A 264 -18.79 -5.96 -5.42
CA VAL A 264 -18.38 -4.77 -4.66
C VAL A 264 -18.93 -3.51 -5.32
N PHE A 265 -18.68 -3.33 -6.63
CA PHE A 265 -19.15 -2.15 -7.35
C PHE A 265 -20.67 -2.01 -7.31
N ARG A 266 -21.41 -3.10 -7.57
CA ARG A 266 -22.87 -3.12 -7.51
C ARG A 266 -23.40 -2.81 -6.10
N SER A 267 -22.78 -3.37 -5.07
CA SER A 267 -23.15 -3.13 -3.67
C SER A 267 -22.95 -1.67 -3.27
N VAL A 268 -21.79 -1.10 -3.61
CA VAL A 268 -21.47 0.30 -3.30
C VAL A 268 -22.33 1.27 -4.11
N ALA A 269 -22.54 1.01 -5.41
CA ALA A 269 -23.45 1.82 -6.23
C ALA A 269 -24.87 1.85 -5.65
N ARG A 270 -25.39 0.69 -5.23
CA ARG A 270 -26.72 0.61 -4.60
C ARG A 270 -26.79 1.38 -3.29
N ALA A 271 -25.78 1.27 -2.42
CA ALA A 271 -25.80 1.91 -1.11
C ALA A 271 -25.60 3.43 -1.18
N THR A 272 -24.79 3.90 -2.14
CA THR A 272 -24.49 5.32 -2.33
C THR A 272 -25.53 6.05 -3.19
N GLY A 273 -26.28 5.31 -4.02
CA GLY A 273 -27.19 5.88 -5.02
C GLY A 273 -26.47 6.46 -6.24
N LEU A 274 -25.15 6.31 -6.35
CA LEU A 274 -24.35 6.77 -7.48
C LEU A 274 -24.46 5.80 -8.68
N PRO A 275 -24.33 6.29 -9.93
CA PRO A 275 -24.18 5.43 -11.09
C PRO A 275 -22.98 4.47 -10.94
N GLU A 276 -23.15 3.22 -11.37
CA GLU A 276 -22.09 2.20 -11.21
C GLU A 276 -20.78 2.59 -11.91
N ASP A 277 -20.85 3.20 -13.11
CA ASP A 277 -19.67 3.70 -13.83
C ASP A 277 -18.92 4.76 -13.03
N GLN A 278 -19.63 5.61 -12.29
CA GLN A 278 -19.00 6.60 -11.41
C GLN A 278 -18.28 5.88 -10.26
N VAL A 279 -18.94 4.90 -9.62
CA VAL A 279 -18.32 4.13 -8.54
C VAL A 279 -17.07 3.39 -9.03
N ARG A 280 -17.11 2.78 -10.22
CA ARG A 280 -15.94 2.11 -10.81
C ARG A 280 -14.75 3.04 -11.02
N ASN A 281 -15.02 4.31 -11.34
CA ASN A 281 -13.97 5.32 -11.55
C ASN A 281 -13.44 5.93 -10.24
N THR A 282 -14.23 5.91 -9.15
CA THR A 282 -13.86 6.59 -7.90
C THR A 282 -13.50 5.67 -6.75
N LEU A 283 -14.05 4.44 -6.72
CA LEU A 283 -13.83 3.51 -5.62
C LEU A 283 -12.42 2.92 -5.71
N ASN A 284 -11.63 3.20 -4.69
CA ASN A 284 -10.29 2.65 -4.55
C ASN A 284 -10.38 1.18 -4.11
N MET A 285 -10.02 0.29 -5.04
CA MET A 285 -10.04 -1.16 -4.84
C MET A 285 -8.69 -1.73 -4.39
N THR A 286 -7.63 -0.93 -4.29
CA THR A 286 -6.26 -1.42 -4.06
C THR A 286 -6.16 -2.37 -2.86
N SER A 287 -6.71 -1.97 -1.70
CA SER A 287 -6.62 -2.80 -0.49
C SER A 287 -7.34 -4.16 -0.62
N ILE A 288 -8.46 -4.21 -1.34
CA ILE A 288 -9.20 -5.46 -1.52
C ILE A 288 -8.59 -6.28 -2.66
N ASP A 289 -8.13 -5.66 -3.74
CA ASP A 289 -7.44 -6.32 -4.85
C ASP A 289 -6.15 -7.01 -4.38
N ASP A 290 -5.38 -6.40 -3.47
CA ASP A 290 -4.22 -7.03 -2.83
C ASP A 290 -4.63 -8.27 -2.03
N THR A 291 -5.66 -8.14 -1.20
CA THR A 291 -6.18 -9.24 -0.37
C THR A 291 -6.67 -10.41 -1.24
N LEU A 292 -7.42 -10.12 -2.30
CA LEU A 292 -7.94 -11.12 -3.23
C LEU A 292 -6.80 -11.79 -4.02
N THR A 293 -5.73 -11.06 -4.34
CA THR A 293 -4.53 -11.60 -4.98
C THR A 293 -3.84 -12.64 -4.08
N TYR A 294 -3.70 -12.37 -2.78
CA TYR A 294 -3.15 -13.35 -1.84
C TYR A 294 -4.04 -14.59 -1.70
N ILE A 295 -5.35 -14.40 -1.56
CA ILE A 295 -6.30 -15.53 -1.47
C ILE A 295 -6.22 -16.40 -2.71
N ARG A 296 -6.21 -15.78 -3.90
CA ARG A 296 -6.04 -16.50 -5.17
C ARG A 296 -4.78 -17.34 -5.16
N LYS A 297 -3.64 -16.75 -4.77
CA LYS A 297 -2.35 -17.44 -4.71
C LYS A 297 -2.43 -18.66 -3.78
N ASP A 298 -2.87 -18.46 -2.55
CA ASP A 298 -2.91 -19.51 -1.53
C ASP A 298 -3.82 -20.67 -1.97
N MET A 299 -5.02 -20.36 -2.47
CA MET A 299 -5.96 -21.38 -2.94
C MET A 299 -5.43 -22.17 -4.14
N LEU A 300 -4.77 -21.51 -5.10
CA LEU A 300 -4.20 -22.19 -6.26
C LEU A 300 -2.96 -23.00 -5.90
N ASP A 301 -2.10 -22.50 -5.01
CA ASP A 301 -0.92 -23.23 -4.53
C ASP A 301 -1.35 -24.51 -3.78
N GLU A 302 -2.39 -24.42 -2.93
CA GLU A 302 -3.00 -25.58 -2.25
C GLU A 302 -3.63 -26.56 -3.24
N ALA A 303 -4.46 -26.06 -4.18
CA ALA A 303 -5.14 -26.88 -5.19
C ALA A 303 -4.17 -27.65 -6.10
N ASN A 304 -3.03 -27.04 -6.42
CA ASN A 304 -2.00 -27.62 -7.27
C ASN A 304 -1.13 -28.64 -6.54
N ALA A 305 -0.96 -28.51 -5.22
CA ALA A 305 -0.22 -29.45 -4.39
C ALA A 305 -1.03 -30.73 -4.06
N ALA A 306 -2.37 -30.66 -4.07
CA ALA A 306 -3.21 -31.80 -3.74
C ALA A 306 -3.21 -32.88 -4.86
N PRO A 307 -3.14 -34.18 -4.51
CA PRO A 307 -3.25 -35.28 -5.47
C PRO A 307 -4.67 -35.46 -6.03
N ASP A 308 -5.70 -34.93 -5.35
CA ASP A 308 -7.10 -34.92 -5.78
C ASP A 308 -7.58 -33.46 -6.02
N PRO A 309 -7.96 -33.08 -7.25
CA PRO A 309 -8.14 -31.69 -7.61
C PRO A 309 -9.61 -31.24 -7.52
N ALA A 310 -10.06 -30.81 -6.36
CA ALA A 310 -11.36 -30.14 -6.27
C ALA A 310 -11.34 -29.00 -5.26
N VAL A 311 -10.62 -27.91 -5.58
CA VAL A 311 -11.21 -26.62 -5.22
C VAL A 311 -12.32 -26.41 -6.23
N SER A 312 -13.54 -26.63 -5.78
CA SER A 312 -14.75 -26.41 -6.55
C SER A 312 -14.90 -24.92 -6.87
N GLN A 313 -15.54 -24.61 -7.99
CA GLN A 313 -15.94 -23.22 -8.31
C GLN A 313 -16.69 -22.56 -7.14
N ALA A 314 -17.44 -23.35 -6.35
CA ALA A 314 -18.14 -22.88 -5.16
C ALA A 314 -17.19 -22.42 -4.04
N GLU A 315 -16.07 -23.09 -3.84
CA GLU A 315 -15.07 -22.70 -2.83
C GLU A 315 -14.34 -21.41 -3.24
N PHE A 316 -13.96 -21.26 -4.51
CA PHE A 316 -13.42 -19.98 -5.01
C PHE A 316 -14.41 -18.84 -4.81
N ARG A 317 -15.67 -19.04 -5.21
CA ARG A 317 -16.73 -18.04 -5.00
C ARG A 317 -16.89 -17.67 -3.53
N ALA A 318 -16.96 -18.66 -2.64
CA ALA A 318 -17.15 -18.41 -1.22
C ALA A 318 -15.99 -17.61 -0.61
N ALA A 319 -14.74 -17.97 -0.95
CA ALA A 319 -13.55 -17.31 -0.43
C ALA A 319 -13.46 -15.82 -0.84
N PHE A 320 -13.72 -15.52 -2.11
CA PHE A 320 -13.70 -14.14 -2.59
C PHE A 320 -14.91 -13.34 -2.12
N SER A 321 -16.11 -13.93 -2.16
CA SER A 321 -17.36 -13.24 -1.84
C SER A 321 -17.42 -12.77 -0.38
N ASP A 322 -16.91 -13.55 0.57
CA ASP A 322 -16.87 -13.14 1.99
C ASP A 322 -16.04 -11.85 2.18
N ARG A 323 -14.86 -11.78 1.55
CA ARG A 323 -13.98 -10.60 1.65
C ARG A 323 -14.53 -9.41 0.92
N ALA A 324 -15.01 -9.61 -0.31
CA ALA A 324 -15.67 -8.57 -1.11
C ALA A 324 -16.88 -7.98 -0.37
N SER A 325 -17.73 -8.83 0.20
CA SER A 325 -18.93 -8.40 0.92
C SER A 325 -18.60 -7.58 2.17
N ARG A 326 -17.58 -7.99 2.94
CA ARG A 326 -17.13 -7.23 4.12
C ARG A 326 -16.56 -5.87 3.73
N PHE A 327 -15.74 -5.81 2.69
CA PHE A 327 -15.19 -4.55 2.17
C PHE A 327 -16.31 -3.60 1.72
N ALA A 328 -17.25 -4.11 0.91
CA ALA A 328 -18.39 -3.31 0.45
C ALA A 328 -19.25 -2.83 1.63
N ALA A 329 -19.55 -3.71 2.60
CA ALA A 329 -20.31 -3.34 3.79
C ALA A 329 -19.62 -2.24 4.61
N GLN A 330 -18.29 -2.30 4.76
CA GLN A 330 -17.50 -1.26 5.44
C GLN A 330 -17.58 0.08 4.72
N LYS A 331 -17.36 0.11 3.40
CA LYS A 331 -17.47 1.34 2.60
C LYS A 331 -18.89 1.91 2.63
N ASN A 332 -19.91 1.05 2.55
CA ASN A 332 -21.31 1.45 2.62
C ASN A 332 -21.66 2.07 3.99
N ALA A 333 -21.24 1.43 5.08
CA ALA A 333 -21.48 1.92 6.43
C ALA A 333 -20.80 3.27 6.68
N LEU A 334 -19.54 3.40 6.24
CA LEU A 334 -18.80 4.66 6.36
C LEU A 334 -19.40 5.78 5.50
N TYR A 335 -19.86 5.48 4.27
CA TYR A 335 -20.51 6.48 3.42
C TYR A 335 -21.82 6.98 4.03
N ALA A 336 -22.64 6.06 4.54
CA ALA A 336 -23.91 6.38 5.19
C ALA A 336 -23.72 7.10 6.53
N SER A 337 -22.61 6.88 7.23
CA SER A 337 -22.36 7.51 8.53
C SER A 337 -22.26 9.04 8.46
N ILE A 338 -21.94 9.57 7.27
CA ILE A 338 -21.82 11.01 6.98
C ILE A 338 -23.19 11.71 6.98
N ASP A 339 -24.28 11.01 6.63
CA ASP A 339 -25.60 11.63 6.47
C ASP A 339 -26.10 12.27 7.78
N GLY A 340 -25.83 11.59 8.90
CA GLY A 340 -26.22 12.03 10.24
C GLY A 340 -25.36 13.15 10.85
N LEU A 341 -24.26 13.55 10.19
CA LEU A 341 -23.35 14.56 10.75
C LEU A 341 -23.93 15.97 10.66
N ALA A 342 -23.65 16.82 11.64
CA ALA A 342 -24.02 18.23 11.61
C ALA A 342 -22.93 19.05 10.89
N LEU A 343 -22.77 18.77 9.59
CA LEU A 343 -21.81 19.40 8.67
C LEU A 343 -22.55 20.03 7.47
N SER A 344 -21.91 20.98 6.80
CA SER A 344 -22.41 21.59 5.58
C SER A 344 -22.62 20.54 4.46
N PRO A 345 -23.56 20.78 3.53
CA PRO A 345 -23.74 19.93 2.36
C PRO A 345 -22.46 19.76 1.54
N GLU A 346 -21.66 20.82 1.44
CA GLU A 346 -20.40 20.85 0.71
C GLU A 346 -19.38 19.88 1.33
N LEU A 347 -19.13 19.99 2.63
CA LEU A 347 -18.17 19.11 3.30
C LEU A 347 -18.65 17.65 3.34
N LYS A 348 -19.96 17.41 3.49
CA LYS A 348 -20.53 16.07 3.38
C LYS A 348 -20.28 15.45 2.01
N ALA A 349 -20.44 16.22 0.93
CA ALA A 349 -20.19 15.75 -0.42
C ALA A 349 -18.71 15.39 -0.63
N ASP A 350 -17.80 16.21 -0.10
CA ASP A 350 -16.36 15.95 -0.18
C ASP A 350 -15.95 14.73 0.63
N TRP A 351 -16.43 14.59 1.86
CA TRP A 351 -16.16 13.37 2.65
C TRP A 351 -16.73 12.12 2.00
N LYS A 352 -17.92 12.20 1.39
CA LYS A 352 -18.49 11.07 0.65
C LYS A 352 -17.63 10.66 -0.54
N ARG A 353 -16.97 11.61 -1.21
CA ARG A 353 -16.00 11.35 -2.27
C ARG A 353 -14.73 10.69 -1.72
N GLU A 354 -14.19 11.22 -0.62
CA GLU A 354 -13.02 10.67 0.07
C GLU A 354 -13.26 9.23 0.56
N VAL A 355 -14.44 8.91 1.09
CA VAL A 355 -14.76 7.53 1.52
C VAL A 355 -14.57 6.53 0.38
N LEU A 356 -14.89 6.90 -0.86
CA LEU A 356 -14.71 6.04 -2.03
C LEU A 356 -13.24 5.99 -2.48
N GLY A 357 -12.56 7.13 -2.57
CA GLY A 357 -11.20 7.21 -3.13
C GLY A 357 -10.06 6.92 -2.15
N ASN A 358 -10.28 7.11 -0.86
CA ASN A 358 -9.26 7.04 0.16
C ASN A 358 -9.12 5.61 0.70
N ILE A 359 -7.93 5.01 0.49
CA ILE A 359 -7.60 3.65 0.93
C ILE A 359 -7.54 3.53 2.47
N THR A 360 -7.27 4.65 3.12
CA THR A 360 -6.99 4.72 4.55
C THR A 360 -8.28 4.76 5.38
N LEU A 361 -9.38 5.27 4.81
CA LEU A 361 -10.70 5.31 5.44
C LEU A 361 -11.40 3.95 5.39
N LYS A 362 -11.60 3.33 6.57
CA LYS A 362 -12.05 1.93 6.71
C LYS A 362 -13.14 1.76 7.78
N SER A 363 -13.02 2.46 8.90
CA SER A 363 -13.87 2.26 10.08
C SER A 363 -15.14 3.09 9.99
N ASP A 364 -16.29 2.44 10.11
CA ASP A 364 -17.64 3.01 9.96
C ASP A 364 -17.94 4.18 10.90
N PHE A 365 -17.36 4.17 12.10
CA PHE A 365 -17.52 5.21 13.12
C PHE A 365 -16.50 6.36 13.02
N PHE A 366 -15.44 6.23 12.22
CA PHE A 366 -14.27 7.12 12.31
C PHE A 366 -14.64 8.60 12.09
N LEU A 367 -15.35 8.90 11.00
CA LEU A 367 -15.76 10.27 10.68
C LEU A 367 -16.75 10.85 11.70
N GLN A 368 -17.60 10.01 12.30
CA GLN A 368 -18.49 10.43 13.39
C GLN A 368 -17.71 10.84 14.64
N LYS A 369 -16.61 10.14 14.95
CA LYS A 369 -15.72 10.51 16.06
C LYS A 369 -14.98 11.81 15.77
N CYS A 370 -14.50 12.00 14.53
CA CYS A 370 -13.89 13.26 14.11
C CYS A 370 -14.86 14.45 14.24
N ASP A 371 -16.12 14.28 13.83
CA ASP A 371 -17.19 15.28 14.00
C ASP A 371 -17.46 15.60 15.49
N ALA A 372 -17.49 14.57 16.34
CA ALA A 372 -17.68 14.72 17.78
C ALA A 372 -16.51 15.44 18.45
N VAL A 373 -15.27 15.16 18.04
CA VAL A 373 -14.07 15.89 18.51
C VAL A 373 -14.16 17.36 18.10
N ALA A 374 -14.46 17.63 16.83
CA ALA A 374 -14.60 18.99 16.31
C ALA A 374 -15.65 19.80 17.07
N GLY A 375 -16.79 19.19 17.42
CA GLY A 375 -17.87 19.84 18.16
C GLY A 375 -17.52 20.25 19.59
N ARG A 376 -16.38 19.80 20.14
CA ARG A 376 -15.94 20.10 21.50
C ARG A 376 -14.81 21.13 21.58
N MET A 377 -14.19 21.46 20.46
CA MET A 377 -13.09 22.43 20.39
C MET A 377 -13.57 23.87 20.59
N ASP A 378 -12.78 24.71 21.26
CA ASP A 378 -13.15 26.08 21.65
C ASP A 378 -12.93 27.12 20.53
N ALA A 379 -13.82 27.13 19.54
CA ALA A 379 -13.84 28.19 18.52
C ALA A 379 -14.12 29.61 19.07
N PRO A 380 -15.03 29.83 20.04
CA PRO A 380 -15.34 31.17 20.53
C PRO A 380 -14.12 31.94 21.07
N SER A 381 -13.18 31.27 21.74
CA SER A 381 -11.97 31.94 22.23
C SER A 381 -11.03 32.36 21.11
N LEU A 382 -10.86 31.53 20.07
CA LEU A 382 -10.09 31.91 18.89
C LEU A 382 -10.74 33.09 18.16
N LEU A 383 -12.06 33.02 17.93
CA LEU A 383 -12.79 34.08 17.25
C LEU A 383 -12.70 35.43 17.98
N ARG A 384 -12.80 35.41 19.32
CA ARG A 384 -12.62 36.60 20.16
C ARG A 384 -11.23 37.21 20.00
N ALA A 385 -10.19 36.37 20.01
CA ALA A 385 -8.81 36.81 19.86
C ALA A 385 -8.52 37.40 18.47
N LEU A 386 -9.11 36.81 17.42
CA LEU A 386 -8.97 37.32 16.06
C LEU A 386 -9.59 38.72 15.91
N ARG A 387 -10.74 38.95 16.54
CA ARG A 387 -11.44 40.25 16.50
C ARG A 387 -10.84 41.32 17.41
N GLU A 388 -9.93 40.95 18.32
CA GLU A 388 -9.31 41.87 19.26
C GLU A 388 -8.01 42.45 18.67
N PRO A 389 -7.95 43.76 18.38
CA PRO A 389 -6.77 44.38 17.75
C PRO A 389 -5.52 44.34 18.62
N SER A 390 -5.67 44.21 19.94
CA SER A 390 -4.55 44.19 20.88
C SER A 390 -3.86 42.83 20.98
N VAL A 391 -4.44 41.77 20.43
CA VAL A 391 -3.87 40.41 20.47
C VAL A 391 -2.84 40.22 19.36
N THR A 392 -1.64 39.80 19.75
CA THR A 392 -0.51 39.57 18.85
C THR A 392 -0.64 38.26 18.07
N GLU A 393 0.11 38.14 16.97
CA GLU A 393 0.18 36.91 16.17
C GLU A 393 0.71 35.73 16.99
N GLN A 394 1.62 35.97 17.93
CA GLN A 394 2.16 34.94 18.82
C GLN A 394 1.09 34.41 19.78
N GLU A 395 0.22 35.27 20.30
CA GLU A 395 -0.89 34.86 21.16
C GLU A 395 -1.94 34.07 20.36
N ILE A 396 -2.25 34.50 19.14
CA ILE A 396 -3.13 33.74 18.23
C ILE A 396 -2.51 32.37 17.90
N LEU A 397 -1.21 32.31 17.59
CA LEU A 397 -0.51 31.05 17.36
C LEU A 397 -0.56 30.13 18.60
N GLY A 398 -0.43 30.69 19.80
CA GLY A 398 -0.64 29.96 21.05
C GLY A 398 -2.04 29.36 21.19
N LEU A 399 -3.07 30.10 20.77
CA LEU A 399 -4.45 29.59 20.74
C LEU A 399 -4.65 28.49 19.69
N LEU A 400 -4.03 28.61 18.51
CA LEU A 400 -4.07 27.57 17.48
C LEU A 400 -3.41 26.27 17.96
N LYS A 401 -2.26 26.36 18.63
CA LYS A 401 -1.60 25.22 19.30
C LYS A 401 -2.50 24.60 20.38
N SER A 402 -3.18 25.43 21.16
CA SER A 402 -4.14 24.98 22.19
C SER A 402 -5.31 24.22 21.57
N LEU A 403 -5.85 24.67 20.44
CA LEU A 403 -6.90 23.95 19.71
C LEU A 403 -6.44 22.58 19.25
N TYR A 404 -5.20 22.46 18.78
CA TYR A 404 -4.65 21.15 18.41
C TYR A 404 -4.44 20.24 19.63
N ALA A 405 -4.03 20.79 20.78
CA ALA A 405 -3.95 20.05 22.03
C ALA A 405 -5.33 19.56 22.52
N GLN A 406 -6.38 20.36 22.30
CA GLN A 406 -7.77 19.96 22.56
C GLN A 406 -8.20 18.81 21.64
N LEU A 407 -7.86 18.87 20.35
CA LEU A 407 -8.12 17.79 19.40
C LEU A 407 -7.53 16.47 19.92
N ASP A 408 -6.26 16.46 20.33
CA ASP A 408 -5.62 15.27 20.91
C ASP A 408 -6.37 14.78 22.16
N THR A 409 -6.66 15.69 23.10
CA THR A 409 -7.35 15.35 24.35
C THR A 409 -8.74 14.75 24.08
N TYR A 410 -9.54 15.40 23.25
CA TYR A 410 -10.91 14.95 22.94
C TYR A 410 -10.94 13.68 22.09
N SER A 411 -9.91 13.42 21.30
CA SER A 411 -9.79 12.17 20.55
C SER A 411 -9.66 10.98 21.49
N HIS A 412 -8.86 11.09 22.56
CA HIS A 412 -8.75 10.05 23.59
C HIS A 412 -10.02 9.82 24.40
N GLU A 413 -10.96 10.77 24.36
CA GLU A 413 -12.25 10.67 25.03
C GLU A 413 -13.35 10.15 24.08
N ALA A 414 -13.25 10.48 22.78
CA ALA A 414 -14.19 10.05 21.77
C ALA A 414 -13.99 8.57 21.40
N PHE A 415 -12.73 8.12 21.28
CA PHE A 415 -12.39 6.75 20.95
C PHE A 415 -12.10 5.94 22.23
N THR A 416 -12.75 4.78 22.34
CA THR A 416 -12.40 3.78 23.35
C THR A 416 -11.07 3.11 23.00
N PRO A 417 -10.37 2.49 23.97
CA PRO A 417 -9.15 1.73 23.68
C PRO A 417 -9.33 0.66 22.59
N GLN A 418 -10.47 -0.04 22.60
CA GLN A 418 -10.78 -1.06 21.58
C GLN A 418 -11.02 -0.46 20.19
N GLU A 419 -11.61 0.74 20.13
CA GLU A 419 -11.76 1.46 18.87
C GLU A 419 -10.39 1.92 18.35
N PHE A 420 -9.48 2.41 19.21
CA PHE A 420 -8.10 2.74 18.81
C PHE A 420 -7.34 1.52 18.28
N ASP A 421 -7.50 0.34 18.89
CA ASP A 421 -6.85 -0.88 18.38
C ASP A 421 -7.42 -1.32 17.02
N ARG A 422 -8.70 -1.01 16.76
CA ARG A 422 -9.38 -1.34 15.50
C ARG A 422 -9.04 -0.35 14.38
N VAL A 423 -8.90 0.94 14.71
CA VAL A 423 -8.51 1.98 13.75
C VAL A 423 -7.00 1.86 13.55
N GLY A 424 -6.55 1.49 12.34
CA GLY A 424 -5.12 1.33 12.06
C GLY A 424 -4.35 2.66 12.17
N SER A 425 -3.02 2.58 12.29
CA SER A 425 -2.14 3.76 12.33
C SER A 425 -2.36 4.71 11.15
N ASP A 426 -2.61 4.16 9.96
CA ASP A 426 -2.83 4.96 8.76
C ASP A 426 -4.13 5.75 8.90
N GLU A 427 -5.22 5.11 9.35
CA GLU A 427 -6.52 5.76 9.52
C GLU A 427 -6.47 6.83 10.61
N LEU A 428 -5.79 6.53 11.72
CA LEU A 428 -5.56 7.52 12.78
C LEU A 428 -4.75 8.71 12.29
N SER A 429 -3.77 8.53 11.39
CA SER A 429 -3.01 9.65 10.83
C SER A 429 -3.89 10.70 10.13
N CYS A 430 -5.07 10.32 9.62
CA CYS A 430 -6.01 11.23 8.98
C CYS A 430 -6.94 11.96 9.97
N MET A 431 -6.93 11.61 11.26
CA MET A 431 -7.89 12.12 12.24
C MET A 431 -7.82 13.63 12.41
N SER A 432 -6.60 14.20 12.42
CA SER A 432 -6.41 15.64 12.51
C SER A 432 -7.03 16.36 11.32
N THR A 433 -6.83 15.85 10.10
CA THR A 433 -7.43 16.39 8.88
C THR A 433 -8.95 16.46 8.97
N TYR A 434 -9.62 15.34 9.25
CA TYR A 434 -11.08 15.28 9.28
C TYR A 434 -11.67 16.05 10.47
N ALA A 435 -11.06 16.00 11.65
CA ALA A 435 -11.52 16.77 12.80
C ALA A 435 -11.36 18.29 12.57
N LEU A 436 -10.26 18.74 11.98
CA LEU A 436 -10.04 20.15 11.66
C LEU A 436 -10.97 20.65 10.55
N GLN A 437 -11.22 19.87 9.50
CA GLN A 437 -12.21 20.20 8.48
C GLN A 437 -13.61 20.38 9.09
N ALA A 438 -14.06 19.43 9.90
CA ALA A 438 -15.34 19.52 10.60
C ALA A 438 -15.38 20.71 11.58
N PHE A 439 -14.26 21.03 12.24
CA PHE A 439 -14.18 22.18 13.13
C PHE A 439 -14.38 23.51 12.38
N LEU A 440 -13.69 23.68 11.25
CA LEU A 440 -13.80 24.90 10.44
C LEU A 440 -15.18 25.03 9.80
N ASP A 441 -15.76 23.93 9.34
CA ASP A 441 -17.10 23.88 8.76
C ASP A 441 -18.20 24.28 9.77
N LYS A 442 -18.09 23.82 11.02
CA LYS A 442 -18.99 24.22 12.10
C LYS A 442 -18.77 25.66 12.56
N ASN A 443 -17.62 26.27 12.25
CA ASN A 443 -17.24 27.59 12.73
C ASN A 443 -16.81 28.52 11.57
N PRO A 444 -17.71 28.81 10.61
CA PRO A 444 -17.37 29.59 9.42
C PRO A 444 -16.94 31.02 9.74
N GLU A 445 -17.35 31.56 10.89
CA GLU A 445 -16.91 32.89 11.37
C GLU A 445 -15.40 32.95 11.63
N VAL A 446 -14.78 31.86 12.10
CA VAL A 446 -13.32 31.79 12.30
C VAL A 446 -12.59 31.91 10.96
N VAL A 447 -13.08 31.20 9.95
CA VAL A 447 -12.54 31.24 8.58
C VAL A 447 -12.70 32.63 7.98
N ALA A 448 -13.89 33.23 8.11
CA ALA A 448 -14.18 34.57 7.60
C ALA A 448 -13.30 35.63 8.26
N GLU A 449 -13.12 35.57 9.57
CA GLU A 449 -12.31 36.52 10.32
C GLU A 449 -10.83 36.43 9.92
N LEU A 450 -10.27 35.22 9.84
CA LEU A 450 -8.89 35.01 9.37
C LEU A 450 -8.67 35.49 7.94
N ARG A 451 -9.65 35.31 7.05
CA ARG A 451 -9.58 35.78 5.66
C ARG A 451 -9.84 37.29 5.50
N SER A 452 -10.40 37.95 6.51
CA SER A 452 -10.70 39.39 6.45
C SER A 452 -9.45 40.27 6.48
N ASP A 453 -8.34 39.76 7.03
CA ASP A 453 -7.03 40.41 7.04
C ASP A 453 -5.96 39.48 6.45
N PRO A 454 -5.79 39.49 5.10
CA PRO A 454 -4.82 38.63 4.42
C PRO A 454 -3.36 38.86 4.87
N ALA A 455 -3.02 40.09 5.28
CA ALA A 455 -1.67 40.41 5.73
C ALA A 455 -1.38 39.72 7.07
N ARG A 456 -2.31 39.84 8.03
CA ARG A 456 -2.20 39.16 9.32
C ARG A 456 -2.21 37.64 9.18
N LEU A 457 -3.02 37.10 8.27
CA LEU A 457 -3.02 35.67 7.96
C LEU A 457 -1.66 35.19 7.42
N THR A 458 -1.06 35.94 6.50
CA THR A 458 0.28 35.64 5.97
C THR A 458 1.32 35.66 7.09
N SER A 459 1.30 36.69 7.95
CA SER A 459 2.20 36.76 9.10
C SER A 459 1.99 35.63 10.11
N LEU A 460 0.75 35.17 10.32
CA LEU A 460 0.45 34.00 11.15
C LEU A 460 0.99 32.71 10.54
N GLN A 461 0.87 32.52 9.23
CA GLN A 461 1.44 31.37 8.52
C GLN A 461 2.97 31.34 8.62
N GLU A 462 3.63 32.48 8.41
CA GLU A 462 5.07 32.60 8.57
C GLU A 462 5.51 32.32 10.02
N ALA A 463 4.80 32.86 11.00
CA ALA A 463 5.06 32.61 12.41
C ALA A 463 4.91 31.12 12.76
N ALA A 464 3.85 30.47 12.29
CA ALA A 464 3.60 29.05 12.51
C ALA A 464 4.66 28.17 11.82
N GLN A 465 5.08 28.53 10.61
CA GLN A 465 6.13 27.83 9.86
C GLN A 465 7.50 27.96 10.53
N ASN A 466 7.86 29.15 11.00
CA ASN A 466 9.09 29.39 11.73
C ASN A 466 9.12 28.60 13.05
N ASP A 467 8.00 28.57 13.76
CA ASP A 467 7.86 27.83 15.02
C ASP A 467 7.89 26.31 14.83
N ALA A 468 7.23 25.79 13.79
CA ALA A 468 7.32 24.37 13.41
C ALA A 468 8.75 23.98 13.00
N ASN A 469 9.44 24.82 12.22
CA ASN A 469 10.84 24.59 11.85
C ASN A 469 11.78 24.59 13.06
N HIS A 470 11.56 25.53 13.99
CA HIS A 470 12.34 25.62 15.23
C HIS A 470 12.14 24.39 16.12
N THR A 471 10.88 23.99 16.36
CA THR A 471 10.57 22.80 17.17
C THR A 471 11.03 21.51 16.51
N ASN A 472 10.97 21.40 15.18
CA ASN A 472 11.52 20.26 14.45
C ASN A 472 13.05 20.18 14.61
N HIS A 473 13.76 21.31 14.50
CA HIS A 473 15.19 21.33 14.76
C HIS A 473 15.52 20.86 16.18
N LEU A 474 14.78 21.32 17.19
CA LEU A 474 14.95 20.85 18.58
C LEU A 474 14.64 19.36 18.74
N LEU A 475 13.60 18.86 18.06
CA LEU A 475 13.22 17.45 18.08
C LEU A 475 14.30 16.54 17.48
N ILE A 476 14.96 16.97 16.40
CA ILE A 476 16.06 16.21 15.78
C ILE A 476 17.21 15.98 16.78
N HIS A 477 17.50 16.96 17.64
CA HIS A 477 18.56 16.87 18.65
C HIS A 477 18.15 16.12 19.92
N ASP A 478 16.86 16.03 20.22
CA ASP A 478 16.32 15.42 21.43
C ASP A 478 15.04 14.63 21.16
N PHE A 479 15.15 13.62 20.28
CA PHE A 479 14.01 12.88 19.74
C PHE A 479 13.26 12.07 20.80
N ASP A 480 13.99 11.51 21.78
CA ASP A 480 13.39 10.66 22.79
C ASP A 480 12.52 11.44 23.79
N SER A 481 12.73 12.76 23.89
CA SER A 481 11.98 13.65 24.76
C SER A 481 10.49 13.69 24.40
N PRO A 482 9.61 13.25 25.30
CA PRO A 482 8.16 13.34 25.10
C PRO A 482 7.68 14.78 24.98
N ILE A 483 8.34 15.71 25.67
CA ILE A 483 8.01 17.14 25.65
C ILE A 483 8.32 17.73 24.28
N ARG A 484 9.49 17.43 23.69
CA ARG A 484 9.85 17.92 22.36
C ARG A 484 8.92 17.40 21.26
N ARG A 485 8.52 16.13 21.37
CA ARG A 485 7.54 15.53 20.45
C ARG A 485 6.18 16.19 20.56
N MET A 486 5.73 16.50 21.78
CA MET A 486 4.48 17.21 22.02
C MET A 486 4.52 18.66 21.50
N GLU A 487 5.59 19.40 21.78
CA GLU A 487 5.78 20.78 21.30
C GLU A 487 5.73 20.84 19.77
N HIS A 488 6.50 19.97 19.09
CA HIS A 488 6.46 19.88 17.64
C HIS A 488 5.08 19.48 17.10
N GLY A 489 4.39 18.54 17.77
CA GLY A 489 3.04 18.14 17.40
C GLY A 489 2.04 19.31 17.43
N PHE A 490 2.09 20.13 18.48
CA PHE A 490 1.22 21.31 18.59
C PHE A 490 1.54 22.37 17.53
N SER A 491 2.83 22.61 17.26
CA SER A 491 3.28 23.56 16.22
C SER A 491 2.89 23.12 14.81
N SER A 492 3.12 21.84 14.48
CA SER A 492 2.71 21.25 13.21
C SER A 492 1.18 21.25 13.05
N GLY A 493 0.46 20.96 14.13
CA GLY A 493 -1.00 21.00 14.16
C GLY A 493 -1.60 22.39 13.92
N ALA A 494 -1.02 23.43 14.51
CA ALA A 494 -1.41 24.81 14.25
C ALA A 494 -1.22 25.19 12.76
N MET A 495 -0.12 24.73 12.15
CA MET A 495 0.07 24.88 10.70
C MET A 495 -0.97 24.14 9.87
N MET A 496 -1.33 22.89 10.24
CA MET A 496 -2.37 22.15 9.53
C MET A 496 -3.71 22.88 9.54
N LEU A 497 -4.09 23.47 10.68
CA LEU A 497 -5.32 24.26 10.79
C LEU A 497 -5.27 25.49 9.86
N LEU A 498 -4.15 26.23 9.84
CA LEU A 498 -3.98 27.38 8.94
C LEU A 498 -4.01 26.98 7.46
N ARG A 499 -3.39 25.85 7.09
CA ARG A 499 -3.43 25.32 5.71
C ARG A 499 -4.84 24.91 5.31
N ALA A 500 -5.62 24.33 6.21
CA ALA A 500 -7.02 23.99 5.93
C ALA A 500 -7.90 25.23 5.66
N ILE A 501 -7.51 26.41 6.15
CA ILE A 501 -8.23 27.68 5.93
C ILE A 501 -7.85 28.34 4.60
N THR A 502 -6.63 28.15 4.13
CA THR A 502 -6.14 28.63 2.82
C THR A 502 -5.46 27.47 2.11
N PRO A 503 -6.22 26.56 1.49
CA PRO A 503 -5.62 25.54 0.65
C PRO A 503 -4.80 26.25 -0.43
N SER A 504 -3.51 25.93 -0.49
CA SER A 504 -2.63 26.33 -1.60
C SER A 504 -3.22 25.81 -2.91
N GLU A 505 -3.17 26.57 -3.99
CA GLU A 505 -3.62 26.13 -5.33
C GLU A 505 -2.75 25.00 -5.92
N GLU A 506 -1.82 24.42 -5.15
CA GLU A 506 -0.84 23.41 -5.59
C GLU A 506 -0.96 22.04 -4.92
N ASP A 507 -2.04 21.73 -4.18
CA ASP A 507 -2.30 20.35 -3.68
C ASP A 507 -3.29 19.56 -4.56
#